data_AF-A0AA90KBD0-F1
#
_entry.id   AF-A0AA90KBD0-F1
#
_cell.length_a   1.000
_cell.length_b   1.000
_cell.length_c   1.000
_cell.angle_alpha   90.00
_cell.angle_beta   90.00
_cell.angle_gamma   90.00
#
_symmetry.space_group_name_H-M   'P 1'
#
loop_
_entity.id
_entity.type
_entity.pdbx_description
1 polymer ?
#
loop_
_entity_poly.entity_id
_entity_poly.type
_entity_poly.pdbx_seq_one_letter_code
_entity_poly.pdbx_strand_id
1 'polypeptide(L)'
;MDQLQLEESARASWEARLWPRRDAVVVPCREAERAREFLRDLPGAQVIAADPADRTGSARGVLPRGVRSGSALAGFFGALQERMRTLEEPAAAYDAELSLAVVGGFQSPIAGRDAHVAQAVAHRRRCEGDVSAADEALGTAESEFEVAEIEHSAAVAARELAALEKQASSLEKAITEADGKAAAARTEERKLHDAWERAQIALTAHDQAVTAAKLAWDAATKTYKEQVKEHTALVRERAGIACPQWQQLWGTSEKEAAELLEVTTPGTPVLRPGRLRRMVEEHLRDAYERYGLPADTVVGVEEDLLMAQRLRAAFAEEEASALPRTGFGEVAAPLQIRLDGHVDKDAVEAARIASGRALREQALAKLTTTAEHSAHNLQTLQDMIEHHVEGLFAQISDAFNVLDRQRGGDGARLDHDSMRPVGARLWQWKVAPRWKRSPRGAFVHYRENANGAQVKVRAIRCLPTPRPEAGC
;
A
#
# COMPACT_ATOMS: atom_id res chain seq x y z
N MET A 1 54.86 22.41 -136.61
CA MET A 1 53.96 23.50 -137.09
C MET A 1 54.38 24.91 -136.68
N ASP A 2 55.22 25.07 -135.66
CA ASP A 2 55.67 26.39 -135.15
C ASP A 2 56.41 27.25 -136.17
N GLN A 3 57.11 26.63 -137.13
CA GLN A 3 57.87 27.30 -138.18
C GLN A 3 57.01 27.72 -139.40
N LEU A 4 55.71 27.47 -139.37
CA LEU A 4 54.76 27.83 -140.42
C LEU A 4 53.88 28.98 -139.95
N GLN A 5 53.78 30.03 -140.76
CA GLN A 5 52.85 31.12 -140.56
C GLN A 5 51.89 31.16 -141.73
N LEU A 6 50.61 31.02 -141.44
CA LEU A 6 49.53 31.12 -142.41
C LEU A 6 48.82 32.46 -142.25
N GLU A 7 48.72 33.22 -143.33
CA GLU A 7 47.85 34.39 -143.42
C GLU A 7 46.38 33.95 -143.37
N GLU A 8 45.50 34.80 -142.82
CA GLU A 8 44.10 34.47 -142.54
C GLU A 8 43.36 33.91 -143.76
N SER A 9 43.58 34.52 -144.93
CA SER A 9 42.97 34.10 -146.20
C SER A 9 43.41 32.71 -146.68
N ALA A 10 44.57 32.22 -146.22
CA ALA A 10 45.12 30.93 -146.59
C ALA A 10 44.75 29.82 -145.59
N ARG A 11 44.35 30.17 -144.36
CA ARG A 11 44.09 29.22 -143.27
C ARG A 11 43.01 28.19 -143.60
N ALA A 12 41.85 28.63 -144.08
CA ALA A 12 40.74 27.74 -144.41
C ALA A 12 41.14 26.61 -145.38
N SER A 13 42.01 26.93 -146.35
CA SER A 13 42.51 25.95 -147.33
C SER A 13 43.66 25.08 -146.82
N TRP A 14 44.58 25.63 -146.01
CA TRP A 14 45.82 24.97 -145.65
C TRP A 14 45.78 24.26 -144.30
N GLU A 15 45.01 24.75 -143.33
CA GLU A 15 44.95 24.13 -142.01
C GLU A 15 44.35 22.72 -142.07
N ALA A 16 43.27 22.52 -142.82
CA ALA A 16 42.72 21.19 -143.05
C ALA A 16 43.75 20.23 -143.71
N ARG A 17 44.57 20.75 -144.64
CA ARG A 17 45.63 19.96 -145.31
C ARG A 17 46.79 19.63 -144.36
N LEU A 18 47.11 20.54 -143.45
CA LEU A 18 48.24 20.39 -142.53
C LEU A 18 47.86 19.67 -141.24
N TRP A 19 46.58 19.59 -140.88
CA TRP A 19 46.10 19.01 -139.63
C TRP A 19 46.59 17.57 -139.37
N PRO A 20 46.57 16.63 -140.34
CA PRO A 20 47.13 15.30 -140.12
C PRO A 20 48.63 15.29 -139.83
N ARG A 21 49.33 16.39 -140.16
CA ARG A 21 50.78 16.61 -140.01
C ARG A 21 51.08 17.66 -138.94
N ARG A 22 50.13 17.97 -138.06
CA ARG A 22 50.29 19.05 -137.08
C ARG A 22 51.47 18.79 -136.11
N ASP A 23 51.71 17.53 -135.82
CA ASP A 23 52.77 17.03 -134.93
C ASP A 23 54.02 16.60 -135.72
N ALA A 24 54.08 16.89 -137.03
CA ALA A 24 55.23 16.54 -137.85
C ALA A 24 56.45 17.42 -137.55
N VAL A 25 57.61 16.79 -137.55
CA VAL A 25 58.91 17.44 -137.34
C VAL A 25 59.57 17.69 -138.69
N VAL A 26 60.00 18.92 -138.94
CA VAL A 26 60.74 19.29 -140.15
C VAL A 26 62.24 19.18 -139.89
N VAL A 27 62.96 18.43 -140.73
CA VAL A 27 64.40 18.20 -140.59
C VAL A 27 65.13 18.42 -141.93
N PRO A 28 66.42 18.82 -141.94
CA PRO A 28 67.19 18.99 -143.18
C PRO A 28 67.20 17.71 -144.02
N CYS A 29 67.22 17.85 -145.36
CA CYS A 29 67.08 16.70 -146.27
C CYS A 29 68.16 15.65 -146.05
N ARG A 30 69.40 16.10 -145.81
CA ARG A 30 70.56 15.25 -145.50
C ARG A 30 70.44 14.47 -144.17
N GLU A 31 69.59 14.92 -143.27
CA GLU A 31 69.39 14.36 -141.93
C GLU A 31 68.09 13.56 -141.82
N ALA A 32 67.28 13.48 -142.88
CA ALA A 32 65.97 12.83 -142.87
C ALA A 32 66.04 11.34 -142.49
N GLU A 33 66.98 10.57 -143.06
CA GLU A 33 67.15 9.14 -142.71
C GLU A 33 67.61 8.98 -141.26
N ARG A 34 68.50 9.83 -140.79
CA ARG A 34 68.95 9.83 -139.39
C ARG A 34 67.81 10.17 -138.42
N ALA A 35 66.96 11.13 -138.77
CA ALA A 35 65.78 11.47 -137.98
C ALA A 35 64.77 10.31 -137.91
N ARG A 36 64.57 9.58 -139.03
CA ARG A 36 63.75 8.37 -139.05
C ARG A 36 64.32 7.26 -138.16
N GLU A 37 65.63 7.08 -138.13
CA GLU A 37 66.28 6.14 -137.22
C GLU A 37 66.10 6.53 -135.75
N PHE A 38 66.28 7.81 -135.42
CA PHE A 38 66.08 8.31 -134.05
C PHE A 38 64.63 8.18 -133.55
N LEU A 39 63.66 8.27 -134.46
CA LEU A 39 62.23 8.19 -134.13
C LEU A 39 61.66 6.77 -134.20
N ARG A 40 62.52 5.73 -134.29
CA ARG A 40 62.09 4.32 -134.41
C ARG A 40 61.14 3.88 -133.30
N ASP A 41 61.33 4.37 -132.07
CA ASP A 41 60.55 3.98 -130.89
C ASP A 41 59.36 4.92 -130.61
N LEU A 42 59.07 5.87 -131.50
CA LEU A 42 57.95 6.80 -131.42
C LEU A 42 56.95 6.53 -132.56
N PRO A 43 56.10 5.48 -132.43
CA PRO A 43 55.14 5.13 -133.47
C PRO A 43 54.15 6.29 -133.72
N GLY A 44 53.92 6.60 -135.00
CA GLY A 44 53.06 7.71 -135.42
C GLY A 44 53.78 9.05 -135.58
N ALA A 45 55.07 9.17 -135.23
CA ALA A 45 55.86 10.36 -135.51
C ALA A 45 56.05 10.56 -137.02
N GLN A 46 55.86 11.79 -137.48
CA GLN A 46 55.97 12.14 -138.89
C GLN A 46 57.18 13.04 -139.12
N VAL A 47 58.00 12.70 -140.11
CA VAL A 47 59.21 13.44 -140.49
C VAL A 47 59.01 14.05 -141.87
N ILE A 48 59.20 15.36 -141.98
CA ILE A 48 59.18 16.08 -143.26
C ILE A 48 60.59 16.56 -143.55
N ALA A 49 61.18 16.05 -144.64
CA ALA A 49 62.50 16.45 -145.09
C ALA A 49 62.43 17.79 -145.84
N ALA A 50 63.04 18.84 -145.30
CA ALA A 50 63.22 20.12 -145.95
C ALA A 50 64.43 20.87 -145.38
N ASP A 51 65.27 21.39 -146.26
CA ASP A 51 66.42 22.21 -145.87
C ASP A 51 65.98 23.58 -145.33
N PRO A 52 66.77 24.23 -144.46
CA PRO A 52 66.49 25.59 -144.03
C PRO A 52 66.46 26.54 -145.23
N ALA A 53 65.58 27.55 -145.20
CA ALA A 53 65.52 28.51 -146.29
C ALA A 53 66.80 29.36 -146.32
N ASP A 54 67.57 29.30 -147.42
CA ASP A 54 68.73 30.16 -147.61
C ASP A 54 68.32 31.63 -147.67
N ARG A 55 69.03 32.50 -146.92
CA ARG A 55 68.75 33.94 -146.83
C ARG A 55 68.86 34.68 -148.18
N THR A 56 69.37 34.02 -149.22
CA THR A 56 69.55 34.54 -150.58
C THR A 56 68.42 34.17 -151.54
N GLY A 57 67.30 33.60 -151.06
CA GLY A 57 66.07 33.48 -151.86
C GLY A 57 66.11 32.45 -152.98
N SER A 58 67.09 31.54 -152.98
CA SER A 58 67.22 30.43 -153.94
C SER A 58 66.86 29.09 -153.29
N ALA A 59 65.71 29.02 -152.62
CA ALA A 59 65.06 27.72 -152.38
C ALA A 59 64.30 27.36 -153.66
N ARG A 60 64.59 26.20 -154.27
CA ARG A 60 63.88 25.72 -155.47
C ARG A 60 62.39 25.56 -155.15
N GLY A 61 61.57 26.52 -155.57
CA GLY A 61 60.12 26.49 -155.52
C GLY A 61 59.50 27.69 -154.78
N VAL A 62 58.44 28.26 -155.36
CA VAL A 62 57.66 29.34 -154.76
C VAL A 62 56.66 28.73 -153.77
N LEU A 63 56.68 29.17 -152.50
CA LEU A 63 55.65 28.75 -151.53
C LEU A 63 54.26 29.26 -151.96
N PRO A 64 53.18 28.53 -151.65
CA PRO A 64 51.83 28.98 -151.95
C PRO A 64 51.51 30.34 -151.31
N ARG A 65 50.63 31.11 -151.97
CA ARG A 65 50.21 32.44 -151.50
C ARG A 65 49.64 32.34 -150.08
N GLY A 66 50.10 33.23 -149.19
CA GLY A 66 49.66 33.28 -147.79
C GLY A 66 50.31 32.25 -146.87
N VAL A 67 51.25 31.44 -147.36
CA VAL A 67 52.06 30.51 -146.55
C VAL A 67 53.48 31.05 -146.41
N ARG A 68 53.95 31.23 -145.18
CA ARG A 68 55.33 31.59 -144.87
C ARG A 68 55.96 30.48 -144.04
N SER A 69 57.20 30.12 -144.37
CA SER A 69 57.95 29.12 -143.63
C SER A 69 59.40 29.55 -143.45
N GLY A 70 60.00 29.15 -142.32
CA GLY A 70 61.46 29.23 -142.11
C GLY A 70 62.26 28.17 -142.88
N SER A 71 61.59 27.20 -143.50
CA SER A 71 62.21 26.04 -144.18
C SER A 71 61.74 25.94 -145.64
N ALA A 72 62.55 25.33 -146.51
CA ALA A 72 62.30 25.19 -147.95
C ALA A 72 61.23 24.12 -148.26
N LEU A 73 59.99 24.36 -147.81
CA LEU A 73 58.87 23.41 -147.89
C LEU A 73 58.07 23.48 -149.21
N ALA A 74 58.51 24.22 -150.22
CA ALA A 74 57.74 24.42 -151.45
C ALA A 74 57.33 23.11 -152.14
N GLY A 75 58.23 22.11 -152.19
CA GLY A 75 57.90 20.78 -152.73
C GLY A 75 56.85 20.02 -151.91
N PHE A 76 56.91 20.11 -150.59
CA PHE A 76 55.94 19.48 -149.69
C PHE A 76 54.54 20.11 -149.85
N PHE A 77 54.46 21.44 -149.88
CA PHE A 77 53.20 22.14 -150.11
C PHE A 77 52.65 21.88 -151.51
N GLY A 78 53.50 21.85 -152.54
CA GLY A 78 53.11 21.48 -153.90
C GLY A 78 52.49 20.08 -153.96
N ALA A 79 53.16 19.08 -153.37
CA ALA A 79 52.66 17.71 -153.31
C ALA A 79 51.32 17.62 -152.56
N LEU A 80 51.15 18.35 -151.46
CA LEU A 80 49.87 18.40 -150.75
C LEU A 80 48.76 19.08 -151.57
N GLN A 81 49.09 20.10 -152.36
CA GLN A 81 48.12 20.79 -153.20
C GLN A 81 47.67 19.98 -154.41
N GLU A 82 48.57 19.22 -155.02
CA GLU A 82 48.24 18.28 -156.09
C GLU A 82 47.39 17.12 -155.57
N ARG A 83 47.74 16.59 -154.39
CA ARG A 83 47.07 15.42 -153.80
C ARG A 83 45.73 15.75 -153.15
N MET A 84 45.60 16.91 -152.52
CA MET A 84 44.41 17.29 -151.77
C MET A 84 43.68 18.46 -152.44
N ARG A 85 42.43 18.20 -152.81
CA ARG A 85 41.50 19.21 -153.34
C ARG A 85 40.80 19.91 -152.18
N THR A 86 40.63 21.23 -152.29
CA THR A 86 39.86 22.00 -151.31
C THR A 86 38.39 21.88 -151.64
N LEU A 87 37.56 21.57 -150.64
CA LEU A 87 36.11 21.67 -150.69
C LEU A 87 35.70 22.91 -149.88
N GLU A 88 34.75 23.68 -150.37
CA GLU A 88 34.36 24.95 -149.74
C GLU A 88 33.24 24.79 -148.70
N GLU A 89 32.37 23.79 -148.85
CA GLU A 89 31.20 23.59 -147.97
C GLU A 89 30.98 22.10 -147.60
N PRO A 90 31.30 21.68 -146.35
CA PRO A 90 32.10 22.41 -145.38
C PRO A 90 33.55 22.55 -145.86
N ALA A 91 34.23 23.61 -145.41
CA ALA A 91 35.64 23.84 -145.70
C ALA A 91 36.46 22.61 -145.29
N ALA A 92 37.01 21.88 -146.26
CA ALA A 92 37.71 20.62 -146.03
C ALA A 92 38.82 20.37 -147.05
N ALA A 93 39.81 19.58 -146.65
CA ALA A 93 40.81 19.04 -147.55
C ALA A 93 40.44 17.59 -147.90
N TYR A 94 40.20 17.30 -149.18
CA TYR A 94 39.79 15.99 -149.66
C TYR A 94 40.88 15.34 -150.52
N ASP A 95 41.32 14.15 -150.10
CA ASP A 95 42.21 13.28 -150.86
C ASP A 95 41.35 12.28 -151.66
N ALA A 96 41.38 12.40 -152.99
CA ALA A 96 40.58 11.60 -153.90
C ALA A 96 40.93 10.12 -153.87
N GLU A 97 42.23 9.82 -153.83
CA GLU A 97 42.75 8.46 -153.94
C GLU A 97 42.50 7.70 -152.65
N LEU A 98 42.62 8.37 -151.51
CA LEU A 98 42.33 7.78 -150.20
C LEU A 98 40.86 7.89 -149.78
N SER A 99 40.04 8.64 -150.51
CA SER A 99 38.67 9.00 -150.09
C SER A 99 38.62 9.60 -148.67
N LEU A 100 39.66 10.36 -148.28
CA LEU A 100 39.78 10.96 -146.94
C LEU A 100 39.41 12.45 -146.99
N ALA A 101 38.44 12.87 -146.19
CA ALA A 101 38.12 14.28 -145.98
C ALA A 101 38.57 14.73 -144.59
N VAL A 102 39.43 15.75 -144.52
CA VAL A 102 39.77 16.44 -143.28
C VAL A 102 38.94 17.72 -143.23
N VAL A 103 37.94 17.74 -142.36
CA VAL A 103 37.10 18.93 -142.14
C VAL A 103 37.92 19.98 -141.39
N GLY A 104 37.98 21.18 -141.95
CA GLY A 104 38.59 22.36 -141.34
C GLY A 104 37.60 23.13 -140.47
N GLY A 105 37.74 24.47 -140.43
CA GLY A 105 36.90 25.33 -139.60
C GLY A 105 37.30 25.36 -138.13
N PHE A 106 38.60 25.20 -137.85
CA PHE A 106 39.14 25.25 -136.50
C PHE A 106 38.83 26.61 -135.84
N GLN A 107 38.25 26.59 -134.64
CA GLN A 107 37.92 27.82 -133.90
C GLN A 107 39.15 28.59 -133.42
N SER A 108 40.33 27.96 -133.47
CA SER A 108 41.61 28.60 -133.20
C SER A 108 42.61 28.13 -134.23
N PRO A 109 43.54 29.00 -134.69
CA PRO A 109 44.52 28.61 -135.68
C PRO A 109 45.36 27.43 -135.16
N ILE A 110 45.71 26.50 -136.05
CA ILE A 110 46.42 25.27 -135.67
C ILE A 110 47.90 25.31 -136.08
N ALA A 111 48.27 26.27 -136.92
CA ALA A 111 49.61 26.47 -137.46
C ALA A 111 50.21 27.78 -136.94
N GLY A 112 51.48 27.74 -136.57
CA GLY A 112 52.23 28.88 -136.06
C GLY A 112 52.36 28.90 -134.54
N ARG A 113 53.52 29.38 -134.08
CA ARG A 113 53.90 29.43 -132.66
C ARG A 113 52.88 30.18 -131.80
N ASP A 114 52.38 31.32 -132.26
CA ASP A 114 51.47 32.15 -131.49
C ASP A 114 50.15 31.43 -131.18
N ALA A 115 49.68 30.60 -132.10
CA ALA A 115 48.44 29.85 -131.93
C ALA A 115 48.58 28.70 -130.93
N HIS A 116 49.72 28.00 -130.94
CA HIS A 116 50.04 26.96 -129.95
C HIS A 116 50.22 27.56 -128.55
N VAL A 117 50.89 28.72 -128.45
CA VAL A 117 51.00 29.45 -127.18
C VAL A 117 49.61 29.87 -126.68
N ALA A 118 48.75 30.40 -127.54
CA ALA A 118 47.39 30.78 -127.17
C ALA A 118 46.57 29.58 -126.68
N GLN A 119 46.68 28.42 -127.33
CA GLN A 119 46.00 27.19 -126.90
C GLN A 119 46.53 26.68 -125.55
N ALA A 120 47.85 26.68 -125.34
CA ALA A 120 48.44 26.29 -124.06
C ALA A 120 48.03 27.24 -122.92
N VAL A 121 47.98 28.55 -123.19
CA VAL A 121 47.49 29.55 -122.22
C VAL A 121 46.00 29.35 -121.92
N ALA A 122 45.17 29.08 -122.93
CA ALA A 122 43.75 28.78 -122.72
C ALA A 122 43.54 27.50 -121.92
N HIS A 123 44.34 26.46 -122.16
CA HIS A 123 44.31 25.23 -121.38
C HIS A 123 44.74 25.48 -119.93
N ARG A 124 45.85 26.22 -119.70
CA ARG A 124 46.29 26.59 -118.36
C ARG A 124 45.23 27.36 -117.60
N ARG A 125 44.60 28.36 -118.23
CA ARG A 125 43.50 29.14 -117.63
C ARG A 125 42.30 28.27 -117.27
N ARG A 126 41.98 27.26 -118.09
CA ARG A 126 40.92 26.30 -117.76
C ARG A 126 41.29 25.49 -116.52
N CYS A 127 42.50 24.93 -116.48
CA CYS A 127 42.97 24.19 -115.30
C CYS A 127 43.04 25.06 -114.04
N GLU A 128 43.48 26.33 -114.16
CA GLU A 128 43.43 27.31 -113.06
C GLU A 128 42.00 27.52 -112.56
N GLY A 129 41.02 27.62 -113.48
CA GLY A 129 39.60 27.71 -113.14
C GLY A 129 39.05 26.44 -112.49
N ASP A 130 39.41 25.26 -112.99
CA ASP A 130 38.99 23.96 -112.45
C ASP A 130 39.55 23.76 -111.02
N VAL A 131 40.81 24.16 -110.78
CA VAL A 131 41.42 24.14 -109.44
C VAL A 131 40.72 25.11 -108.50
N SER A 132 40.48 26.35 -108.93
CA SER A 132 39.75 27.34 -108.11
C SER A 132 38.35 26.86 -107.75
N ALA A 133 37.63 26.24 -108.68
CA ALA A 133 36.30 25.68 -108.43
C ALA A 133 36.34 24.48 -107.49
N ALA A 134 37.38 23.62 -107.60
CA ALA A 134 37.58 22.51 -106.69
C ALA A 134 37.92 22.97 -105.27
N ASP A 135 38.74 24.02 -105.12
CA ASP A 135 39.08 24.62 -103.82
C ASP A 135 37.84 25.24 -103.15
N GLU A 136 37.01 25.96 -103.91
CA GLU A 136 35.74 26.50 -103.40
C GLU A 136 34.76 25.39 -102.98
N ALA A 137 34.67 24.31 -103.77
CA ALA A 137 33.84 23.15 -103.44
C ALA A 137 34.34 22.41 -102.19
N LEU A 138 35.66 22.28 -102.04
CA LEU A 138 36.28 21.70 -100.85
C LEU A 138 35.99 22.54 -99.61
N GLY A 139 36.19 23.87 -99.67
CA GLY A 139 35.90 24.75 -98.53
C GLY A 139 34.42 24.75 -98.13
N THR A 140 33.52 24.61 -99.11
CA THR A 140 32.08 24.46 -98.83
C THR A 140 31.79 23.13 -98.13
N ALA A 141 32.35 22.02 -98.64
CA ALA A 141 32.17 20.70 -98.04
C ALA A 141 32.79 20.59 -96.64
N GLU A 142 33.93 21.21 -96.40
CA GLU A 142 34.56 21.30 -95.07
C GLU A 142 33.66 22.06 -94.09
N SER A 143 33.11 23.20 -94.51
CA SER A 143 32.17 23.98 -93.68
C SER A 143 30.88 23.21 -93.37
N GLU A 144 30.32 22.51 -94.35
CA GLU A 144 29.13 21.66 -94.16
C GLU A 144 29.42 20.49 -93.21
N PHE A 145 30.62 19.89 -93.30
CA PHE A 145 31.06 18.84 -92.40
C PHE A 145 31.19 19.34 -90.96
N GLU A 146 31.82 20.51 -90.74
CA GLU A 146 31.94 21.11 -89.41
C GLU A 146 30.57 21.38 -88.77
N VAL A 147 29.61 21.91 -89.55
CA VAL A 147 28.24 22.13 -89.06
C VAL A 147 27.57 20.80 -88.72
N ALA A 148 27.69 19.78 -89.58
CA ALA A 148 27.11 18.47 -89.33
C ALA A 148 27.72 17.78 -88.09
N GLU A 149 29.02 17.95 -87.84
CA GLU A 149 29.69 17.42 -86.65
C GLU A 149 29.19 18.10 -85.36
N ILE A 150 29.03 19.43 -85.38
CA ILE A 150 28.45 20.19 -84.27
C ILE A 150 27.00 19.75 -84.02
N GLU A 151 26.17 19.65 -85.05
CA GLU A 151 24.78 19.21 -84.92
C GLU A 151 24.69 17.77 -84.40
N HIS A 152 25.56 16.87 -84.87
CA HIS A 152 25.63 15.49 -84.40
C HIS A 152 25.99 15.43 -82.90
N SER A 153 27.05 16.13 -82.49
CA SER A 153 27.48 16.17 -81.09
C SER A 153 26.40 16.76 -80.17
N ALA A 154 25.71 17.82 -80.60
CA ALA A 154 24.59 18.41 -79.88
C ALA A 154 23.41 17.43 -79.74
N ALA A 155 23.08 16.68 -80.81
CA ALA A 155 22.03 15.67 -80.78
C ALA A 155 22.36 14.49 -79.85
N VAL A 156 23.63 14.06 -79.82
CA VAL A 156 24.11 13.03 -78.88
C VAL A 156 24.00 13.52 -77.44
N ALA A 157 24.50 14.73 -77.15
CA ALA A 157 24.42 15.32 -75.81
C ALA A 157 22.97 15.51 -75.34
N ALA A 158 22.06 15.96 -76.21
CA ALA A 158 20.65 16.11 -75.87
C ALA A 158 19.99 14.75 -75.56
N ARG A 159 20.34 13.69 -76.31
CA ARG A 159 19.85 12.32 -76.03
C ARG A 159 20.37 11.81 -74.69
N GLU A 160 21.64 12.04 -74.37
CA GLU A 160 22.24 11.64 -73.10
C GLU A 160 21.60 12.39 -71.92
N LEU A 161 21.39 13.70 -72.04
CA LEU A 161 20.72 14.51 -71.03
C LEU A 161 19.30 13.98 -70.76
N ALA A 162 18.51 13.73 -71.80
CA ALA A 162 17.16 13.18 -71.65
C ALA A 162 17.15 11.80 -70.96
N ALA A 163 18.17 10.97 -71.22
CA ALA A 163 18.32 9.68 -70.55
C ALA A 163 18.66 9.85 -69.05
N LEU A 164 19.55 10.80 -68.72
CA LEU A 164 19.92 11.12 -67.34
C LEU A 164 18.76 11.74 -66.56
N GLU A 165 17.98 12.64 -67.15
CA GLU A 165 16.78 13.22 -66.52
C GLU A 165 15.72 12.15 -66.21
N LYS A 166 15.54 11.17 -67.12
CA LYS A 166 14.68 10.03 -66.88
C LYS A 166 15.18 9.16 -65.72
N GLN A 167 16.49 8.94 -65.62
CA GLN A 167 17.09 8.22 -64.50
C GLN A 167 16.94 8.99 -63.19
N ALA A 168 17.24 10.28 -63.16
CA ALA A 168 17.11 11.14 -62.00
C ALA A 168 15.67 11.15 -61.47
N SER A 169 14.69 11.37 -62.33
CA SER A 169 13.27 11.34 -61.94
C SER A 169 12.81 9.95 -61.44
N SER A 170 13.38 8.85 -61.97
CA SER A 170 13.11 7.51 -61.45
C SER A 170 13.71 7.27 -60.07
N LEU A 171 14.92 7.79 -59.82
CA LEU A 171 15.59 7.70 -58.52
C LEU A 171 14.91 8.57 -57.47
N GLU A 172 14.48 9.79 -57.83
CA GLU A 172 13.70 10.66 -56.94
C GLU A 172 12.38 9.99 -56.51
N LYS A 173 11.69 9.31 -57.44
CA LYS A 173 10.51 8.50 -57.10
C LYS A 173 10.84 7.35 -56.15
N ALA A 174 11.96 6.67 -56.36
CA ALA A 174 12.40 5.59 -55.47
C ALA A 174 12.77 6.11 -54.07
N ILE A 175 13.44 7.27 -53.99
CA ILE A 175 13.79 7.93 -52.73
C ILE A 175 12.53 8.34 -51.98
N THR A 176 11.60 9.03 -52.64
CA THR A 176 10.34 9.47 -52.01
C THR A 176 9.49 8.29 -51.54
N GLU A 177 9.45 7.18 -52.28
CA GLU A 177 8.79 5.94 -51.84
C GLU A 177 9.49 5.32 -50.63
N ALA A 178 10.82 5.26 -50.63
CA ALA A 178 11.61 4.74 -49.51
C ALA A 178 11.46 5.59 -48.25
N ASP A 179 11.48 6.92 -48.37
CA ASP A 179 11.26 7.85 -47.27
C ASP A 179 9.84 7.71 -46.71
N GLY A 180 8.83 7.53 -47.56
CA GLY A 180 7.47 7.23 -47.15
C GLY A 180 7.37 5.95 -46.33
N LYS A 181 8.02 4.87 -46.78
CA LYS A 181 8.09 3.59 -46.05
C LYS A 181 8.84 3.74 -44.72
N ALA A 182 9.96 4.47 -44.70
CA ALA A 182 10.74 4.71 -43.49
C ALA A 182 9.96 5.53 -42.45
N ALA A 183 9.25 6.58 -42.88
CA ALA A 183 8.39 7.38 -42.01
C ALA A 183 7.24 6.57 -41.41
N ALA A 184 6.59 5.73 -42.23
CA ALA A 184 5.54 4.82 -41.77
C ALA A 184 6.08 3.80 -40.76
N ALA A 185 7.23 3.18 -41.03
CA ALA A 185 7.90 2.24 -40.13
C ALA A 185 8.25 2.89 -38.79
N ARG A 186 8.85 4.10 -38.79
CA ARG A 186 9.17 4.85 -37.56
C ARG A 186 7.92 5.19 -36.75
N THR A 187 6.83 5.54 -37.42
CA THR A 187 5.56 5.83 -36.74
C THR A 187 5.01 4.59 -36.05
N GLU A 188 5.09 3.44 -36.71
CA GLU A 188 4.61 2.17 -36.14
C GLU A 188 5.54 1.68 -35.02
N GLU A 189 6.85 1.79 -35.19
CA GLU A 189 7.85 1.51 -34.16
C GLU A 189 7.58 2.34 -32.89
N ARG A 190 7.31 3.64 -33.04
CA ARG A 190 6.98 4.52 -31.92
C ARG A 190 5.70 4.07 -31.20
N LYS A 191 4.63 3.73 -31.93
CA LYS A 191 3.40 3.21 -31.31
C LYS A 191 3.63 1.91 -30.55
N LEU A 192 4.41 0.99 -31.12
CA LEU A 192 4.76 -0.27 -30.48
C LEU A 192 5.62 -0.04 -29.24
N HIS A 193 6.56 0.92 -29.29
CA HIS A 193 7.36 1.33 -28.15
C HIS A 193 6.50 1.92 -27.03
N ASP A 194 5.61 2.87 -27.34
CA ASP A 194 4.67 3.47 -26.38
C ASP A 194 3.71 2.41 -25.78
N ALA A 195 3.34 1.38 -26.55
CA ALA A 195 2.54 0.26 -26.05
C ALA A 195 3.35 -0.65 -25.12
N TRP A 196 4.61 -0.94 -25.48
CA TRP A 196 5.53 -1.71 -24.66
C TRP A 196 5.85 -1.00 -23.33
N GLU A 197 6.12 0.29 -23.36
CA GLU A 197 6.40 1.09 -22.16
C GLU A 197 5.20 1.09 -21.21
N ARG A 198 3.98 1.30 -21.74
CA ARG A 198 2.74 1.17 -20.95
C ARG A 198 2.57 -0.22 -20.35
N ALA A 199 2.89 -1.28 -21.09
CA ALA A 199 2.82 -2.64 -20.58
C ALA A 199 3.85 -2.90 -19.46
N GLN A 200 5.06 -2.35 -19.56
CA GLN A 200 6.08 -2.43 -18.51
C GLN A 200 5.67 -1.67 -17.24
N ILE A 201 5.11 -0.47 -17.38
CA ILE A 201 4.55 0.28 -16.25
C ILE A 201 3.40 -0.51 -15.59
N ALA A 202 2.51 -1.11 -16.38
CA ALA A 202 1.43 -1.92 -15.85
C ALA A 202 1.92 -3.18 -15.11
N LEU A 203 2.96 -3.85 -15.64
CA LEU A 203 3.57 -5.01 -15.00
C LEU A 203 4.21 -4.64 -13.65
N THR A 204 5.01 -3.58 -13.62
CA THR A 204 5.66 -3.13 -12.38
C THR A 204 4.64 -2.66 -11.33
N ALA A 205 3.57 -1.97 -11.75
CA ALA A 205 2.47 -1.59 -10.88
C ALA A 205 1.72 -2.83 -10.34
N HIS A 206 1.51 -3.86 -11.16
CA HIS A 206 0.91 -5.10 -10.74
C HIS A 206 1.77 -5.84 -9.70
N ASP A 207 3.10 -5.93 -9.91
CA ASP A 207 4.02 -6.56 -8.96
C ASP A 207 4.03 -5.83 -7.61
N GLN A 208 3.98 -4.49 -7.63
CA GLN A 208 3.82 -3.68 -6.42
C GLN A 208 2.46 -3.93 -5.73
N ALA A 209 1.37 -4.07 -6.48
CA ALA A 209 0.06 -4.40 -5.92
C ALA A 209 0.03 -5.80 -5.29
N VAL A 210 0.65 -6.80 -5.94
CA VAL A 210 0.76 -8.17 -5.43
C VAL A 210 1.59 -8.21 -4.15
N THR A 211 2.72 -7.51 -4.11
CA THR A 211 3.56 -7.45 -2.90
C THR A 211 2.84 -6.76 -1.74
N ALA A 212 2.15 -5.64 -1.99
CA ALA A 212 1.33 -4.96 -0.98
C ALA A 212 0.19 -5.87 -0.47
N ALA A 213 -0.50 -6.58 -1.37
CA ALA A 213 -1.57 -7.51 -1.00
C ALA A 213 -1.06 -8.68 -0.16
N LYS A 214 0.12 -9.23 -0.47
CA LYS A 214 0.77 -10.28 0.34
C LYS A 214 1.08 -9.79 1.76
N LEU A 215 1.67 -8.60 1.89
CA LEU A 215 1.97 -8.00 3.20
C LEU A 215 0.71 -7.76 4.02
N ALA A 216 -0.37 -7.24 3.39
CA ALA A 216 -1.65 -7.05 4.04
C ALA A 216 -2.27 -8.38 4.49
N TRP A 217 -2.17 -9.43 3.66
CA TRP A 217 -2.64 -10.77 4.01
C TRP A 217 -1.86 -11.39 5.17
N ASP A 218 -0.53 -11.26 5.19
CA ASP A 218 0.31 -11.74 6.28
C ASP A 218 -0.02 -11.03 7.60
N ALA A 219 -0.19 -9.70 7.55
CA ALA A 219 -0.59 -8.90 8.71
C ALA A 219 -1.97 -9.30 9.23
N ALA A 220 -2.97 -9.44 8.35
CA ALA A 220 -4.32 -9.88 8.71
C ALA A 220 -4.34 -11.31 9.26
N THR A 221 -3.52 -12.20 8.71
CA THR A 221 -3.39 -13.58 9.20
C THR A 221 -2.77 -13.62 10.60
N LYS A 222 -1.80 -12.74 10.88
CA LYS A 222 -1.19 -12.62 12.20
C LYS A 222 -2.20 -12.10 13.23
N THR A 223 -2.92 -11.02 12.93
CA THR A 223 -3.94 -10.47 13.82
C THR A 223 -5.08 -11.47 14.06
N TYR A 224 -5.53 -12.17 13.01
CA TYR A 224 -6.52 -13.25 13.16
C TYR A 224 -6.02 -14.36 14.10
N LYS A 225 -4.79 -14.82 13.95
CA LYS A 225 -4.21 -15.84 14.85
C LYS A 225 -4.10 -15.34 16.29
N GLU A 226 -3.76 -14.07 16.50
CA GLU A 226 -3.72 -13.44 17.83
C GLU A 226 -5.11 -13.37 18.45
N GLN A 227 -6.12 -12.91 17.70
CA GLN A 227 -7.51 -12.87 18.16
C GLN A 227 -8.08 -14.26 18.43
N VAL A 228 -7.78 -15.25 17.60
CA VAL A 228 -8.20 -16.65 17.86
C VAL A 228 -7.57 -17.15 19.15
N LYS A 229 -6.26 -16.90 19.38
CA LYS A 229 -5.60 -17.26 20.64
C LYS A 229 -6.25 -16.59 21.84
N GLU A 230 -6.48 -15.28 21.77
CA GLU A 230 -7.12 -14.50 22.82
C GLU A 230 -8.54 -15.00 23.10
N HIS A 231 -9.35 -15.20 22.07
CA HIS A 231 -10.69 -15.77 22.19
C HIS A 231 -10.65 -17.16 22.83
N THR A 232 -9.75 -18.05 22.39
CA THR A 232 -9.62 -19.38 23.01
C THR A 232 -9.17 -19.31 24.47
N ALA A 233 -8.31 -18.36 24.83
CA ALA A 233 -7.90 -18.12 26.21
C ALA A 233 -9.07 -17.63 27.05
N LEU A 234 -9.82 -16.63 26.58
CA LEU A 234 -11.02 -16.10 27.25
C LEU A 234 -12.12 -17.16 27.41
N VAL A 235 -12.33 -18.00 26.39
CA VAL A 235 -13.27 -19.14 26.50
C VAL A 235 -12.81 -20.13 27.57
N ARG A 236 -11.51 -20.42 27.65
CA ARG A 236 -10.94 -21.29 28.68
C ARG A 236 -11.05 -20.68 30.08
N GLU A 237 -10.76 -19.40 30.23
CA GLU A 237 -10.95 -18.66 31.48
C GLU A 237 -12.41 -18.68 31.91
N ARG A 238 -13.33 -18.37 31.01
CA ARG A 238 -14.78 -18.44 31.26
C ARG A 238 -15.22 -19.84 31.70
N ALA A 239 -14.73 -20.88 31.04
CA ALA A 239 -15.02 -22.27 31.42
C ALA A 239 -14.47 -22.60 32.82
N GLY A 240 -13.32 -22.01 33.21
CA GLY A 240 -12.71 -22.18 34.53
C GLY A 240 -13.48 -21.50 35.68
N ILE A 241 -14.20 -20.39 35.43
CA ILE A 241 -14.98 -19.69 36.45
C ILE A 241 -16.22 -20.53 36.87
N ALA A 242 -16.65 -21.47 36.04
CA ALA A 242 -17.72 -22.41 36.35
C ALA A 242 -19.03 -21.76 36.87
N CYS A 243 -19.38 -20.56 36.38
CA CYS A 243 -20.56 -19.80 36.79
C CYS A 243 -21.87 -20.62 36.85
N PRO A 244 -22.19 -21.50 35.86
CA PRO A 244 -23.44 -22.26 35.92
C PRO A 244 -23.52 -23.18 37.14
N GLN A 245 -22.38 -23.74 37.56
CA GLN A 245 -22.30 -24.64 38.70
C GLN A 245 -22.42 -23.86 40.02
N TRP A 246 -21.82 -22.67 40.10
CA TRP A 246 -22.03 -21.75 41.22
C TRP A 246 -23.48 -21.26 41.34
N GLN A 247 -24.13 -20.94 40.21
CA GLN A 247 -25.53 -20.54 40.19
C GLN A 247 -26.46 -21.67 40.64
N GLN A 248 -26.16 -22.91 40.25
CA GLN A 248 -26.90 -24.08 40.71
C GLN A 248 -26.77 -24.30 42.23
N LEU A 249 -25.57 -24.12 42.80
CA LEU A 249 -25.35 -24.26 44.25
C LEU A 249 -26.02 -23.15 45.07
N TRP A 250 -26.06 -21.92 44.53
CA TRP A 250 -26.73 -20.81 45.18
C TRP A 250 -28.26 -21.02 45.24
N GLY A 251 -28.84 -21.62 44.19
CA GLY A 251 -30.24 -22.04 44.18
C GLY A 251 -31.26 -20.90 44.02
N THR A 252 -30.83 -19.63 44.03
CA THR A 252 -31.70 -18.47 43.76
C THR A 252 -31.16 -17.54 42.67
N SER A 253 -31.81 -16.39 42.44
CA SER A 253 -31.42 -15.46 41.37
C SER A 253 -30.16 -14.66 41.73
N GLU A 254 -29.40 -14.24 40.71
CA GLU A 254 -28.21 -13.40 40.87
C GLU A 254 -28.51 -12.07 41.60
N LYS A 255 -29.72 -11.52 41.41
CA LYS A 255 -30.15 -10.28 42.07
C LYS A 255 -30.25 -10.43 43.58
N GLU A 256 -30.78 -11.55 44.06
CA GLU A 256 -30.87 -11.82 45.51
C GLU A 256 -29.49 -12.05 46.14
N ALA A 257 -28.57 -12.68 45.40
CA ALA A 257 -27.18 -12.81 45.85
C ALA A 257 -26.51 -11.43 46.00
N ALA A 258 -26.73 -10.53 45.02
CA ALA A 258 -26.24 -9.16 45.08
C ALA A 258 -26.89 -8.37 46.22
N GLU A 259 -28.20 -8.47 46.41
CA GLU A 259 -28.91 -7.83 47.53
C GLU A 259 -28.37 -8.31 48.89
N LEU A 260 -28.10 -9.60 49.08
CA LEU A 260 -27.51 -10.10 50.33
C LEU A 260 -26.09 -9.58 50.59
N LEU A 261 -25.29 -9.37 49.53
CA LEU A 261 -23.97 -8.75 49.64
C LEU A 261 -24.09 -7.24 49.94
N GLU A 262 -25.10 -6.56 49.39
CA GLU A 262 -25.38 -5.13 49.63
C GLU A 262 -26.05 -4.85 50.99
N VAL A 263 -26.80 -5.80 51.54
CA VAL A 263 -27.40 -5.73 52.89
C VAL A 263 -26.32 -5.72 53.99
N THR A 264 -25.06 -6.06 53.65
CA THR A 264 -23.92 -5.85 54.53
C THR A 264 -23.76 -4.36 54.82
N THR A 265 -23.84 -3.97 56.10
CA THR A 265 -23.87 -2.58 56.58
C THR A 265 -22.91 -1.66 55.81
N PRO A 266 -23.37 -0.52 55.25
CA PRO A 266 -22.54 0.36 54.42
C PRO A 266 -21.29 0.80 55.20
N GLY A 267 -20.11 0.50 54.63
CA GLY A 267 -18.80 0.76 55.26
C GLY A 267 -18.09 -0.47 55.81
N THR A 268 -18.74 -1.64 55.85
CA THR A 268 -18.08 -2.90 56.23
C THR A 268 -17.49 -3.55 54.97
N PRO A 269 -16.18 -3.82 54.91
CA PRO A 269 -15.62 -4.52 53.74
C PRO A 269 -16.22 -5.91 53.65
N VAL A 270 -16.76 -6.24 52.47
CA VAL A 270 -17.25 -7.60 52.16
C VAL A 270 -16.13 -8.58 52.48
N LEU A 271 -16.42 -9.53 53.38
CA LEU A 271 -15.45 -10.49 53.83
C LEU A 271 -15.00 -11.35 52.65
N ARG A 272 -13.68 -11.56 52.51
CA ARG A 272 -13.16 -12.46 51.46
C ARG A 272 -13.81 -13.85 51.60
N PRO A 273 -14.11 -14.56 50.50
CA PRO A 273 -14.78 -15.87 50.54
C PRO A 273 -14.13 -16.86 51.51
N GLY A 274 -12.79 -16.91 51.56
CA GLY A 274 -12.06 -17.76 52.50
C GLY A 274 -12.30 -17.42 53.98
N ARG A 275 -12.56 -16.16 54.31
CA ARG A 275 -12.90 -15.75 55.69
C ARG A 275 -14.34 -16.15 56.04
N LEU A 276 -15.29 -16.00 55.12
CA LEU A 276 -16.66 -16.46 55.31
C LEU A 276 -16.71 -17.98 55.51
N ARG A 277 -15.97 -18.74 54.70
CA ARG A 277 -15.89 -20.21 54.82
C ARG A 277 -15.34 -20.65 56.17
N ARG A 278 -14.23 -20.05 56.63
CA ARG A 278 -13.66 -20.33 57.96
C ARG A 278 -14.62 -19.97 59.09
N MET A 279 -15.32 -18.84 59.00
CA MET A 279 -16.32 -18.49 60.01
C MET A 279 -17.46 -19.51 60.07
N VAL A 280 -17.93 -19.97 58.91
CA VAL A 280 -18.96 -21.01 58.84
C VAL A 280 -18.45 -22.33 59.41
N GLU A 281 -17.22 -22.74 59.09
CA GLU A 281 -16.56 -23.92 59.66
C GLU A 281 -16.43 -23.82 61.18
N GLU A 282 -15.96 -22.68 61.70
CA GLU A 282 -15.84 -22.40 63.14
C GLU A 282 -17.21 -22.48 63.82
N HIS A 283 -18.23 -21.84 63.25
CA HIS A 283 -19.59 -21.89 63.81
C HIS A 283 -20.20 -23.29 63.77
N LEU A 284 -19.98 -24.05 62.69
CA LEU A 284 -20.40 -25.45 62.64
C LEU A 284 -19.66 -26.28 63.69
N ARG A 285 -18.34 -26.12 63.82
CA ARG A 285 -17.56 -26.80 64.87
C ARG A 285 -18.11 -26.50 66.25
N ASP A 286 -18.29 -25.22 66.57
CA ASP A 286 -18.82 -24.78 67.86
C ASP A 286 -20.24 -25.33 68.09
N ALA A 287 -21.09 -25.40 67.06
CA ALA A 287 -22.44 -25.96 67.16
C ALA A 287 -22.43 -27.47 67.45
N TYR A 288 -21.60 -28.25 66.76
CA TYR A 288 -21.44 -29.68 67.01
C TYR A 288 -20.83 -29.95 68.41
N GLU A 289 -19.87 -29.13 68.84
CA GLU A 289 -19.30 -29.22 70.20
C GLU A 289 -20.35 -28.95 71.28
N ARG A 290 -21.17 -27.91 71.12
CA ARG A 290 -22.25 -27.57 72.06
C ARG A 290 -23.36 -28.62 72.11
N TYR A 291 -23.60 -29.33 71.00
CA TYR A 291 -24.52 -30.47 70.98
C TYR A 291 -23.96 -31.70 71.73
N GLY A 292 -22.66 -31.70 72.08
CA GLY A 292 -22.01 -32.78 72.82
C GLY A 292 -21.18 -33.73 71.94
N LEU A 293 -20.78 -33.29 70.75
CA LEU A 293 -19.98 -34.06 69.80
C LEU A 293 -18.63 -33.39 69.51
N PRO A 294 -17.64 -33.49 70.43
CA PRO A 294 -16.29 -33.03 70.16
C PRO A 294 -15.65 -33.79 68.99
N ALA A 295 -14.72 -33.14 68.31
CA ALA A 295 -14.12 -33.58 67.04
C ALA A 295 -13.51 -35.00 67.04
N ASP A 296 -13.16 -35.55 68.21
CA ASP A 296 -12.47 -36.85 68.36
C ASP A 296 -13.36 -37.96 68.95
N THR A 297 -14.67 -37.76 69.06
CA THR A 297 -15.57 -38.69 69.76
C THR A 297 -16.16 -39.71 68.81
N VAL A 298 -15.69 -40.96 68.87
CA VAL A 298 -16.13 -42.05 67.97
C VAL A 298 -17.04 -43.07 68.68
N VAL A 299 -17.11 -43.04 70.01
CA VAL A 299 -17.79 -44.08 70.80
C VAL A 299 -19.19 -43.62 71.24
N GLY A 300 -20.22 -44.38 70.88
CA GLY A 300 -21.61 -44.15 71.33
C GLY A 300 -22.41 -43.13 70.53
N VAL A 301 -21.89 -42.66 69.40
CA VAL A 301 -22.54 -41.68 68.51
C VAL A 301 -23.28 -42.41 67.38
N GLU A 302 -24.49 -41.96 67.06
CA GLU A 302 -25.27 -42.49 65.93
C GLU A 302 -24.60 -42.19 64.57
N GLU A 303 -24.79 -43.09 63.60
CA GLU A 303 -24.05 -43.12 62.34
C GLU A 303 -24.19 -41.82 61.51
N ASP A 304 -25.37 -41.19 61.53
CA ASP A 304 -25.66 -39.94 60.80
C ASP A 304 -24.80 -38.76 61.30
N LEU A 305 -24.51 -38.70 62.59
CA LEU A 305 -23.72 -37.62 63.21
C LEU A 305 -22.22 -37.83 62.99
N LEU A 306 -21.76 -39.09 62.95
CA LEU A 306 -20.39 -39.44 62.54
C LEU A 306 -20.17 -39.13 61.06
N MET A 307 -21.17 -39.39 60.21
CA MET A 307 -21.12 -39.00 58.80
C MET A 307 -21.03 -37.47 58.65
N ALA A 308 -21.83 -36.73 59.42
CA ALA A 308 -21.80 -35.26 59.41
C ALA A 308 -20.44 -34.69 59.87
N GLN A 309 -19.79 -35.29 60.86
CA GLN A 309 -18.42 -34.92 61.28
C GLN A 309 -17.39 -35.15 60.16
N ARG A 310 -17.48 -36.26 59.43
CA ARG A 310 -16.61 -36.53 58.27
C ARG A 310 -16.85 -35.54 57.14
N LEU A 311 -18.10 -35.22 56.85
CA LEU A 311 -18.46 -34.22 55.85
C LEU A 311 -17.98 -32.82 56.25
N ARG A 312 -18.04 -32.47 57.54
CA ARG A 312 -17.48 -31.23 58.09
C ARG A 312 -15.97 -31.17 57.94
N ALA A 313 -15.25 -32.24 58.28
CA ALA A 313 -13.81 -32.31 58.12
C ALA A 313 -13.40 -32.17 56.63
N ALA A 314 -14.12 -32.85 55.73
CA ALA A 314 -13.92 -32.68 54.29
C ALA A 314 -14.22 -31.25 53.82
N PHE A 315 -15.26 -30.61 54.37
CA PHE A 315 -15.62 -29.22 54.06
C PHE A 315 -14.57 -28.19 54.51
N ALA A 316 -13.82 -28.48 55.59
CA ALA A 316 -12.75 -27.62 56.12
C ALA A 316 -11.47 -27.66 55.26
N GLU A 317 -11.15 -28.82 54.69
CA GLU A 317 -9.96 -29.02 53.84
C GLU A 317 -10.13 -28.49 52.40
N GLU A 318 -11.36 -28.13 52.02
CA GLU A 318 -11.67 -27.63 50.68
C GLU A 318 -11.33 -26.15 50.48
N GLU A 319 -10.80 -25.81 49.30
CA GLU A 319 -10.42 -24.45 48.97
C GLU A 319 -11.65 -23.54 48.77
N ALA A 320 -11.63 -22.34 49.35
CA ALA A 320 -12.78 -21.41 49.32
C ALA A 320 -13.06 -20.77 47.96
N SER A 321 -12.11 -20.83 47.02
CA SER A 321 -12.19 -20.29 45.66
C SER A 321 -12.71 -21.33 44.64
N ALA A 322 -12.77 -22.61 45.02
CA ALA A 322 -13.18 -23.70 44.16
C ALA A 322 -14.62 -24.15 44.48
N LEU A 323 -15.25 -24.81 43.52
CA LEU A 323 -16.57 -25.42 43.71
C LEU A 323 -16.51 -26.44 44.86
N PRO A 324 -17.32 -26.26 45.91
CA PRO A 324 -17.33 -27.18 47.03
C PRO A 324 -17.90 -28.53 46.59
N ARG A 325 -17.29 -29.63 47.06
CA ARG A 325 -17.82 -30.98 46.76
C ARG A 325 -18.95 -31.33 47.71
N THR A 326 -18.97 -30.72 48.90
CA THR A 326 -20.03 -30.86 49.91
C THR A 326 -20.70 -29.51 50.15
N GLY A 327 -22.03 -29.46 50.02
CA GLY A 327 -22.78 -28.24 50.28
C GLY A 327 -22.85 -27.91 51.77
N PHE A 328 -22.89 -26.62 52.13
CA PHE A 328 -23.08 -26.21 53.53
C PHE A 328 -24.35 -26.83 54.14
N GLY A 329 -25.45 -26.84 53.38
CA GLY A 329 -26.70 -27.46 53.79
C GLY A 329 -26.56 -28.96 54.08
N GLU A 330 -25.73 -29.68 53.32
CA GLU A 330 -25.50 -31.11 53.53
C GLU A 330 -24.71 -31.39 54.82
N VAL A 331 -23.75 -30.53 55.16
CA VAL A 331 -22.97 -30.63 56.41
C VAL A 331 -23.80 -30.24 57.64
N ALA A 332 -24.69 -29.26 57.50
CA ALA A 332 -25.53 -28.75 58.59
C ALA A 332 -26.79 -29.59 58.82
N ALA A 333 -27.34 -30.25 57.78
CA ALA A 333 -28.62 -30.93 57.82
C ALA A 333 -28.75 -31.97 58.95
N PRO A 334 -27.77 -32.85 59.23
CA PRO A 334 -27.92 -33.86 60.28
C PRO A 334 -28.10 -33.25 61.68
N LEU A 335 -27.35 -32.18 61.98
CA LEU A 335 -27.49 -31.44 63.24
C LEU A 335 -28.80 -30.65 63.27
N GLN A 336 -29.18 -30.01 62.16
CA GLN A 336 -30.41 -29.25 62.05
C GLN A 336 -31.64 -30.14 62.28
N ILE A 337 -31.73 -31.30 61.63
CA ILE A 337 -32.84 -32.25 61.80
C ILE A 337 -32.99 -32.68 63.27
N ARG A 338 -31.87 -32.87 63.99
CA ARG A 338 -31.88 -33.22 65.41
C ARG A 338 -32.36 -32.07 66.29
N LEU A 339 -31.86 -30.86 66.05
CA LEU A 339 -32.29 -29.66 66.77
C LEU A 339 -33.77 -29.38 66.53
N ASP A 340 -34.23 -29.49 65.28
CA ASP A 340 -35.64 -29.34 64.90
C ASP A 340 -36.52 -30.38 65.61
N GLY A 341 -36.06 -31.63 65.74
CA GLY A 341 -36.74 -32.67 66.51
C GLY A 341 -36.81 -32.39 68.02
N HIS A 342 -35.97 -31.50 68.55
CA HIS A 342 -36.00 -31.09 69.96
C HIS A 342 -36.85 -29.84 70.21
N VAL A 343 -37.27 -29.10 69.17
CA VAL A 343 -38.01 -27.83 69.31
C VAL A 343 -39.26 -27.98 70.17
N ASP A 344 -40.08 -28.99 69.92
CA ASP A 344 -41.33 -29.20 70.67
C ASP A 344 -41.05 -29.54 72.14
N LYS A 345 -40.02 -30.37 72.38
CA LYS A 345 -39.61 -30.77 73.73
C LYS A 345 -39.06 -29.59 74.53
N ASP A 346 -38.23 -28.76 73.90
CA ASP A 346 -37.65 -27.57 74.51
C ASP A 346 -38.72 -26.52 74.80
N ALA A 347 -39.71 -26.36 73.91
CA ALA A 347 -40.86 -25.48 74.16
C ALA A 347 -41.68 -25.93 75.39
N VAL A 348 -41.91 -27.23 75.55
CA VAL A 348 -42.60 -27.79 76.71
C VAL A 348 -41.80 -27.59 78.00
N GLU A 349 -40.49 -27.86 77.98
CA GLU A 349 -39.63 -27.65 79.16
C GLU A 349 -39.48 -26.16 79.51
N ALA A 350 -39.35 -25.27 78.53
CA ALA A 350 -39.33 -23.84 78.75
C ALA A 350 -40.63 -23.35 79.41
N ALA A 351 -41.79 -23.81 78.94
CA ALA A 351 -43.09 -23.52 79.55
C ALA A 351 -43.18 -24.05 80.99
N ARG A 352 -42.67 -25.26 81.25
CA ARG A 352 -42.61 -25.87 82.58
C ARG A 352 -41.71 -25.09 83.54
N ILE A 353 -40.54 -24.65 83.08
CA ILE A 353 -39.61 -23.82 83.85
C ILE A 353 -40.23 -22.46 84.16
N ALA A 354 -40.84 -21.80 83.17
CA ALA A 354 -41.50 -20.51 83.35
C ALA A 354 -42.65 -20.61 84.36
N SER A 355 -43.51 -21.62 84.23
CA SER A 355 -44.57 -21.90 85.20
C SER A 355 -44.01 -22.19 86.59
N GLY A 356 -42.94 -22.99 86.69
CA GLY A 356 -42.28 -23.29 87.96
C GLY A 356 -41.64 -22.06 88.62
N ARG A 357 -41.09 -21.13 87.84
CA ARG A 357 -40.57 -19.84 88.34
C ARG A 357 -41.71 -18.97 88.87
N ALA A 358 -42.78 -18.81 88.10
CA ALA A 358 -43.95 -18.02 88.50
C ALA A 358 -44.61 -18.55 89.79
N LEU A 359 -44.75 -19.88 89.93
CA LEU A 359 -45.29 -20.51 91.14
C LEU A 359 -44.40 -20.26 92.37
N ARG A 360 -43.08 -20.38 92.22
CA ARG A 360 -42.13 -20.10 93.32
C ARG A 360 -42.15 -18.63 93.72
N GLU A 361 -42.23 -17.72 92.76
CA GLU A 361 -42.31 -16.28 93.01
C GLU A 361 -43.58 -15.92 93.79
N GLN A 362 -44.74 -16.46 93.39
CA GLN A 362 -45.99 -16.29 94.14
C GLN A 362 -45.92 -16.88 95.56
N ALA A 363 -45.33 -18.07 95.71
CA ALA A 363 -45.18 -18.70 97.03
C ALA A 363 -44.27 -17.89 97.95
N LEU A 364 -43.14 -17.39 97.44
CA LEU A 364 -42.22 -16.52 98.18
C LEU A 364 -42.90 -15.20 98.57
N ALA A 365 -43.62 -14.54 97.65
CA ALA A 365 -44.34 -13.31 97.97
C ALA A 365 -45.35 -13.52 99.12
N LYS A 366 -46.13 -14.61 99.07
CA LYS A 366 -47.10 -14.94 100.14
C LYS A 366 -46.44 -15.21 101.49
N LEU A 367 -45.33 -15.94 101.51
CA LEU A 367 -44.57 -16.21 102.74
C LEU A 367 -43.99 -14.90 103.32
N THR A 368 -43.45 -14.02 102.49
CA THR A 368 -42.92 -12.72 102.91
C THR A 368 -44.01 -11.84 103.54
N THR A 369 -45.18 -11.70 102.90
CA THR A 369 -46.29 -10.90 103.45
C THR A 369 -46.80 -11.48 104.77
N THR A 370 -46.86 -12.81 104.89
CA THR A 370 -47.29 -13.48 106.13
C THR A 370 -46.29 -13.23 107.27
N ALA A 371 -44.99 -13.29 106.98
CA ALA A 371 -43.94 -12.98 107.94
C ALA A 371 -43.99 -11.52 108.41
N GLU A 372 -44.13 -10.56 107.49
CA GLU A 372 -44.29 -9.13 107.81
C GLU A 372 -45.52 -8.87 108.68
N HIS A 373 -46.66 -9.48 108.35
CA HIS A 373 -47.90 -9.33 109.13
C HIS A 373 -47.75 -9.92 110.54
N SER A 374 -47.10 -11.09 110.67
CA SER A 374 -46.83 -11.70 111.98
C SER A 374 -45.87 -10.87 112.84
N ALA A 375 -44.85 -10.26 112.23
CA ALA A 375 -43.91 -9.38 112.91
C ALA A 375 -44.61 -8.09 113.39
N HIS A 376 -45.46 -7.49 112.54
CA HIS A 376 -46.24 -6.32 112.91
C HIS A 376 -47.21 -6.61 114.06
N ASN A 377 -47.95 -7.72 113.99
CA ASN A 377 -48.86 -8.13 115.06
C ASN A 377 -48.13 -8.40 116.39
N LEU A 378 -46.95 -9.01 116.34
CA LEU A 378 -46.10 -9.20 117.54
C LEU A 378 -45.73 -7.85 118.17
N GLN A 379 -45.31 -6.89 117.34
CA GLN A 379 -44.97 -5.54 117.79
C GLN A 379 -46.15 -4.86 118.47
N THR A 380 -47.35 -4.90 117.86
CA THR A 380 -48.57 -4.31 118.42
C THR A 380 -48.97 -4.95 119.75
N LEU A 381 -48.89 -6.28 119.86
CA LEU A 381 -49.19 -6.98 121.11
C LEU A 381 -48.18 -6.61 122.22
N GLN A 382 -46.90 -6.48 121.88
CA GLN A 382 -45.90 -5.99 122.83
C GLN A 382 -46.26 -4.57 123.27
N ASP A 383 -46.48 -3.63 122.35
CA ASP A 383 -46.84 -2.24 122.71
C ASP A 383 -48.07 -2.18 123.64
N MET A 384 -49.10 -2.98 123.36
CA MET A 384 -50.29 -3.08 124.22
C MET A 384 -49.98 -3.60 125.64
N ILE A 385 -49.20 -4.68 125.74
CA ILE A 385 -48.83 -5.26 127.05
C ILE A 385 -47.98 -4.27 127.84
N GLU A 386 -47.03 -3.59 127.18
CA GLU A 386 -46.18 -2.58 127.81
C GLU A 386 -47.04 -1.47 128.42
N HIS A 387 -47.92 -0.89 127.62
CA HIS A 387 -48.78 0.20 128.07
C HIS A 387 -49.74 -0.22 129.18
N HIS A 388 -50.27 -1.45 129.12
CA HIS A 388 -51.15 -1.98 130.17
C HIS A 388 -50.42 -2.15 131.50
N VAL A 389 -49.22 -2.72 131.47
CA VAL A 389 -48.41 -2.96 132.67
C VAL A 389 -47.88 -1.64 133.25
N GLU A 390 -47.46 -0.68 132.42
CA GLU A 390 -47.14 0.69 132.86
C GLU A 390 -48.33 1.36 133.55
N GLY A 391 -49.53 1.22 132.98
CA GLY A 391 -50.77 1.71 133.58
C GLY A 391 -51.08 1.08 134.93
N LEU A 392 -50.88 -0.24 135.08
CA LEU A 392 -51.03 -0.93 136.37
C LEU A 392 -49.99 -0.43 137.39
N PHE A 393 -48.73 -0.25 137.00
CA PHE A 393 -47.71 0.30 137.91
C PHE A 393 -48.00 1.73 138.33
N ALA A 394 -48.56 2.56 137.44
CA ALA A 394 -49.02 3.90 137.80
C ALA A 394 -50.15 3.85 138.84
N GLN A 395 -51.15 2.99 138.65
CA GLN A 395 -52.25 2.82 139.61
C GLN A 395 -51.76 2.30 140.98
N ILE A 396 -50.87 1.30 140.98
CA ILE A 396 -50.26 0.79 142.23
C ILE A 396 -49.42 1.89 142.89
N SER A 397 -48.70 2.70 142.11
CA SER A 397 -47.93 3.83 142.62
C SER A 397 -48.82 4.88 143.30
N ASP A 398 -49.97 5.20 142.70
CA ASP A 398 -50.92 6.15 143.27
C ASP A 398 -51.57 5.59 144.55
N ALA A 399 -51.99 4.32 144.54
CA ALA A 399 -52.51 3.65 145.73
C ALA A 399 -51.47 3.58 146.86
N PHE A 400 -50.21 3.31 146.51
CA PHE A 400 -49.08 3.29 147.44
C PHE A 400 -48.84 4.68 148.06
N ASN A 401 -48.92 5.74 147.26
CA ASN A 401 -48.85 7.13 147.73
C ASN A 401 -50.01 7.47 148.69
N VAL A 402 -51.24 7.06 148.36
CA VAL A 402 -52.42 7.29 149.21
C VAL A 402 -52.27 6.58 150.55
N LEU A 403 -51.87 5.30 150.56
CA LEU A 403 -51.64 4.53 151.79
C LEU A 403 -50.54 5.14 152.67
N ASP A 404 -49.44 5.61 152.07
CA ASP A 404 -48.37 6.27 152.81
C ASP A 404 -48.86 7.57 153.46
N ARG A 405 -49.55 8.43 152.71
CA ARG A 405 -50.12 9.68 153.23
C ARG A 405 -51.14 9.46 154.35
N GLN A 406 -52.02 8.46 154.21
CA GLN A 406 -53.02 8.13 155.24
C GLN A 406 -52.39 7.70 156.56
N ARG A 407 -51.23 7.04 156.52
CA ARG A 407 -50.50 6.62 157.74
C ARG A 407 -49.64 7.72 158.34
N GLY A 408 -49.71 8.94 157.79
CA GLY A 408 -48.91 10.10 158.18
C GLY A 408 -47.50 10.09 157.60
N GLY A 409 -47.27 9.41 156.46
CA GLY A 409 -46.05 9.53 155.66
C GLY A 409 -46.10 10.75 154.73
N ASP A 410 -44.94 11.12 154.19
CA ASP A 410 -44.77 12.33 153.37
C ASP A 410 -44.97 12.10 151.87
N GLY A 411 -45.29 10.86 151.47
CA GLY A 411 -45.61 10.44 150.10
C GLY A 411 -44.72 9.31 149.60
N ALA A 412 -45.28 8.43 148.77
CA ALA A 412 -44.58 7.29 148.18
C ALA A 412 -44.87 7.15 146.69
N ARG A 413 -43.97 6.53 145.92
CA ARG A 413 -44.09 6.28 144.47
C ARG A 413 -43.40 4.97 144.10
N LEU A 414 -43.86 4.31 143.04
CA LEU A 414 -43.13 3.24 142.36
C LEU A 414 -42.50 3.78 141.07
N ASP A 415 -41.19 3.65 140.96
CA ASP A 415 -40.48 3.82 139.68
C ASP A 415 -40.41 2.45 139.00
N HIS A 416 -40.63 2.41 137.69
CA HIS A 416 -40.56 1.19 136.89
C HIS A 416 -39.75 1.40 135.61
N ASP A 417 -39.14 0.33 135.11
CA ASP A 417 -38.38 0.29 133.85
C ASP A 417 -38.69 -1.03 133.12
N SER A 418 -38.99 -0.94 131.81
CA SER A 418 -39.42 -2.05 130.95
C SER A 418 -38.30 -2.49 130.01
N MET A 419 -38.00 -3.79 129.98
CA MET A 419 -37.12 -4.39 128.98
C MET A 419 -37.90 -5.41 128.15
N ARG A 420 -38.19 -5.04 126.88
CA ARG A 420 -38.93 -5.87 125.93
C ARG A 420 -38.20 -7.19 125.62
N PRO A 421 -38.94 -8.30 125.44
CA PRO A 421 -38.35 -9.59 125.10
C PRO A 421 -37.87 -9.63 123.64
N VAL A 422 -36.63 -10.07 123.42
CA VAL A 422 -36.11 -10.43 122.09
C VAL A 422 -36.13 -11.95 121.95
N GLY A 423 -36.91 -12.46 121.00
CA GLY A 423 -37.16 -13.90 120.83
C GLY A 423 -38.01 -14.49 121.96
N ALA A 424 -37.80 -15.76 122.29
CA ALA A 424 -38.57 -16.49 123.32
C ALA A 424 -38.15 -16.16 124.78
N ARG A 425 -37.63 -14.95 125.04
CA ARG A 425 -37.20 -14.53 126.38
C ARG A 425 -38.38 -13.96 127.19
N LEU A 426 -38.30 -14.03 128.51
CA LEU A 426 -39.30 -13.44 129.41
C LEU A 426 -39.21 -11.90 129.41
N TRP A 427 -40.36 -11.24 129.52
CA TRP A 427 -40.42 -9.78 129.69
C TRP A 427 -39.96 -9.41 131.09
N GLN A 428 -38.96 -8.53 131.20
CA GLN A 428 -38.41 -8.10 132.48
C GLN A 428 -38.89 -6.71 132.84
N TRP A 429 -39.50 -6.58 134.02
CA TRP A 429 -39.92 -5.31 134.60
C TRP A 429 -39.16 -5.10 135.91
N LYS A 430 -38.45 -3.98 136.02
CA LYS A 430 -37.78 -3.58 137.27
C LYS A 430 -38.65 -2.54 137.96
N VAL A 431 -39.11 -2.85 139.16
CA VAL A 431 -39.99 -1.98 139.94
C VAL A 431 -39.36 -1.68 141.29
N ALA A 432 -39.22 -0.40 141.63
CA ALA A 432 -38.56 0.06 142.85
C ALA A 432 -39.47 1.04 143.63
N PRO A 433 -39.93 0.68 144.84
CA PRO A 433 -40.67 1.61 145.68
C PRO A 433 -39.73 2.66 146.26
N ARG A 434 -40.19 3.91 146.26
CA ARG A 434 -39.52 5.06 146.86
C ARG A 434 -40.49 5.85 147.73
N TRP A 435 -39.99 6.48 148.78
CA TRP A 435 -40.79 7.29 149.70
C TRP A 435 -40.11 8.60 150.06
N LYS A 436 -40.88 9.55 150.59
CA LYS A 436 -40.35 10.77 151.19
C LYS A 436 -40.22 10.61 152.69
N ARG A 437 -39.13 11.14 153.24
CA ARG A 437 -38.85 11.17 154.69
C ARG A 437 -39.28 12.50 155.35
N SER A 438 -39.59 13.50 154.53
CA SER A 438 -40.09 14.80 154.96
C SER A 438 -40.95 15.39 153.82
N PRO A 439 -41.91 16.30 154.10
CA PRO A 439 -42.83 16.82 153.09
C PRO A 439 -42.13 17.47 151.89
N ARG A 440 -40.94 18.04 152.12
CA ARG A 440 -40.09 18.67 151.10
C ARG A 440 -38.86 17.82 150.71
N GLY A 441 -38.73 16.62 151.25
CA GLY A 441 -37.64 15.70 150.94
C GLY A 441 -37.78 15.05 149.58
N ALA A 442 -36.66 14.63 149.01
CA ALA A 442 -36.63 13.80 147.81
C ALA A 442 -37.18 12.39 148.09
N PHE A 443 -37.58 11.69 147.03
CA PHE A 443 -37.95 10.27 147.11
C PHE A 443 -36.68 9.43 147.30
N VAL A 444 -36.60 8.73 148.42
CA VAL A 444 -35.48 7.89 148.83
C VAL A 444 -35.87 6.42 148.65
N HIS A 445 -34.89 5.59 148.32
CA HIS A 445 -35.07 4.16 148.17
C HIS A 445 -35.38 3.48 149.51
N TYR A 446 -36.20 2.42 149.48
CA TYR A 446 -36.64 1.69 150.68
C TYR A 446 -35.50 1.20 151.61
N ARG A 447 -34.29 1.00 151.09
CA ARG A 447 -33.22 0.22 151.76
C ARG A 447 -32.17 1.04 152.53
N GLU A 448 -32.29 2.37 152.63
CA GLU A 448 -31.30 3.17 153.37
C GLU A 448 -31.63 3.28 154.88
N ASN A 449 -30.75 2.81 155.77
CA ASN A 449 -30.92 2.75 157.25
C ASN A 449 -30.52 4.04 158.00
N ALA A 450 -31.09 4.26 159.20
CA ALA A 450 -30.73 5.32 160.17
C ALA A 450 -30.60 4.77 161.62
N ASN A 451 -29.71 5.36 162.44
CA ASN A 451 -29.58 5.17 163.91
C ASN A 451 -29.82 6.55 164.59
N GLY A 452 -30.43 6.72 165.76
CA GLY A 452 -31.11 5.81 166.67
C GLY A 452 -31.63 6.59 167.91
N ALA A 453 -32.96 6.77 168.00
CA ALA A 453 -33.71 7.11 169.23
C ALA A 453 -35.26 7.08 169.04
N GLN A 454 -35.78 6.96 167.81
CA GLN A 454 -37.22 6.87 167.51
C GLN A 454 -37.60 5.58 166.76
N VAL A 455 -36.98 4.45 167.10
CA VAL A 455 -37.46 3.14 166.64
C VAL A 455 -38.55 2.65 167.58
N LYS A 456 -39.73 3.25 167.47
CA LYS A 456 -41.03 2.70 167.89
C LYS A 456 -42.09 3.43 167.09
N VAL A 457 -43.04 2.68 166.53
CA VAL A 457 -44.12 3.09 165.62
C VAL A 457 -43.71 2.98 164.14
N ARG A 458 -44.13 1.86 163.54
CA ARG A 458 -44.22 1.49 162.10
C ARG A 458 -43.56 0.14 161.78
N ALA A 459 -43.99 -0.88 162.52
CA ALA A 459 -44.07 -2.21 161.93
C ALA A 459 -45.28 -2.21 160.99
N ILE A 460 -45.06 -2.24 159.68
CA ILE A 460 -46.07 -2.70 158.73
C ILE A 460 -45.63 -4.09 158.28
N ARG A 461 -46.21 -5.08 158.95
CA ARG A 461 -46.19 -6.48 158.59
C ARG A 461 -47.08 -6.62 157.35
N CYS A 462 -46.48 -6.63 156.15
CA CYS A 462 -47.15 -7.05 154.93
C CYS A 462 -46.88 -8.53 154.69
N LEU A 463 -47.52 -9.39 155.48
CA LEU A 463 -47.80 -10.80 155.25
C LEU A 463 -49.01 -11.11 156.15
N PRO A 464 -49.93 -12.05 155.84
CA PRO A 464 -49.90 -13.08 154.78
C PRO A 464 -51.26 -13.14 154.02
N THR A 465 -51.44 -13.91 152.94
CA THR A 465 -51.93 -15.30 153.03
C THR A 465 -52.05 -15.93 151.63
N PRO A 466 -51.88 -17.27 151.54
CA PRO A 466 -51.94 -18.04 150.31
C PRO A 466 -53.39 -18.41 149.95
N ARG A 467 -53.65 -18.62 148.67
CA ARG A 467 -54.80 -19.39 148.17
C ARG A 467 -54.41 -20.20 146.93
N PRO A 468 -55.14 -21.30 146.67
CA PRO A 468 -54.57 -22.58 146.29
C PRO A 468 -54.68 -22.87 144.79
N GLU A 469 -54.00 -23.93 144.37
CA GLU A 469 -54.26 -24.64 143.12
C GLU A 469 -55.69 -25.19 143.06
N ALA A 470 -56.33 -25.00 141.90
CA ALA A 470 -57.34 -25.83 141.22
C ALA A 470 -57.71 -25.04 139.94
N GLY A 471 -57.73 -25.54 138.71
CA GLY A 471 -57.82 -26.90 138.19
C GLY A 471 -58.74 -26.83 136.96
N CYS A 472 -58.17 -26.95 135.76
CA CYS A 472 -58.70 -27.35 134.44
C CYS A 472 -57.90 -26.67 133.34
#